data_AF-A0A7V9ML95-F1
#
_entry.id   AF-A0A7V9ML95-F1
#
_cell.length_a   1.000
_cell.length_b   1.000
_cell.length_c   1.000
_cell.angle_alpha   90.00
_cell.angle_beta   90.00
_cell.angle_gamma   90.00
#
_symmetry.space_group_name_H-M   'P 1'
#
loop_
_entity.id
_entity.type
_entity.pdbx_description
1 polymer ?
#
loop_
_entity_poly.entity_id
_entity_poly.type
_entity_poly.pdbx_seq_one_letter_code
_entity_poly.pdbx_strand_id
1 'polypeptide(L)'
;MDDKINFPVYIKYSDNKSWFKINSVNEFEELKVSGKYYSVITYQAKILPDRNFIYDLTYGEIGVKVTKIQYDKQLKYCLENLAKIDF
;
A
#
# COMPACT_ATOMS: atom_id res chain seq x y z
N MET A 1 8.00 -19.72 -13.17
CA MET A 1 7.10 -19.11 -14.17
C MET A 1 7.05 -17.65 -13.84
N ASP A 2 7.54 -16.80 -14.74
CA ASP A 2 7.53 -15.34 -14.62
C ASP A 2 6.08 -14.87 -14.80
N ASP A 3 5.29 -14.90 -13.72
CA ASP A 3 4.03 -14.17 -13.67
C ASP A 3 4.39 -12.69 -13.81
N LYS A 4 4.23 -12.14 -15.02
CA LYS A 4 4.45 -10.72 -15.29
C LYS A 4 3.42 -9.93 -14.52
N ILE A 5 3.82 -9.47 -13.35
CA ILE A 5 3.01 -8.58 -12.54
C ILE A 5 2.95 -7.23 -13.21
N ASN A 6 1.73 -6.83 -13.56
CA ASN A 6 1.44 -5.50 -14.05
C ASN A 6 1.33 -4.57 -12.86
N PHE A 7 2.44 -3.90 -12.54
CA PHE A 7 2.43 -2.78 -11.63
C PHE A 7 1.68 -1.59 -12.24
N PRO A 8 1.01 -0.74 -11.44
CA PRO A 8 0.93 -0.84 -9.98
C PRO A 8 -0.07 -1.90 -9.49
N VAL A 9 0.28 -2.56 -8.38
CA VAL A 9 -0.62 -3.49 -7.65
C VAL A 9 -1.14 -2.80 -6.39
N TYR A 10 -2.43 -2.97 -6.10
CA TYR A 10 -3.07 -2.36 -4.94
C TYR A 10 -3.52 -3.45 -3.97
N ILE A 11 -3.18 -3.29 -2.69
CA ILE A 11 -3.41 -4.28 -1.64
C ILE A 11 -3.89 -3.55 -0.39
N LYS A 12 -4.75 -4.19 0.41
CA LYS A 12 -5.09 -3.71 1.74
C LYS A 12 -5.02 -4.82 2.77
N TYR A 13 -4.77 -4.46 4.02
CA TYR A 13 -5.01 -5.38 5.12
C TYR A 13 -6.51 -5.47 5.45
N SER A 14 -6.89 -6.61 6.05
CA SER A 14 -8.28 -6.93 6.36
C SER A 14 -8.92 -5.97 7.35
N ASP A 15 -8.11 -5.31 8.18
CA ASP A 15 -8.56 -4.29 9.15
C ASP A 15 -8.85 -2.92 8.52
N ASN A 16 -8.61 -2.77 7.20
CA ASN A 16 -8.74 -1.53 6.44
C ASN A 16 -7.89 -0.36 6.93
N LYS A 17 -6.88 -0.60 7.78
CA LYS A 17 -6.02 0.45 8.32
C LYS A 17 -4.80 0.73 7.45
N SER A 18 -4.24 -0.29 6.79
CA SER A 18 -3.15 -0.09 5.84
C SER A 18 -3.56 -0.49 4.43
N TRP A 19 -3.29 0.40 3.50
CA TRP A 19 -3.50 0.27 2.07
C TRP A 19 -2.15 0.50 1.38
N PHE A 20 -1.83 -0.34 0.42
CA PHE A 20 -0.55 -0.35 -0.26
C PHE A 20 -0.78 -0.15 -1.75
N LYS A 21 0.05 0.70 -2.35
CA LYS A 21 0.21 0.83 -3.79
C LYS A 21 1.64 0.47 -4.13
N ILE A 22 1.82 -0.70 -4.71
CA ILE A 22 3.14 -1.23 -5.07
C ILE A 22 3.42 -0.79 -6.50
N ASN A 23 4.34 0.16 -6.67
CA ASN A 23 4.67 0.74 -7.96
C ASN A 23 5.67 -0.13 -8.74
N SER A 24 6.52 -0.88 -8.02
CA SER A 24 7.46 -1.84 -8.58
C SER A 24 7.97 -2.80 -7.51
N VAL A 25 8.82 -3.75 -7.89
CA VAL A 25 9.55 -4.63 -6.95
C VAL A 25 10.47 -3.87 -5.97
N ASN A 26 10.75 -2.58 -6.22
CA ASN A 26 11.66 -1.76 -5.42
C ASN A 26 10.99 -0.51 -4.82
N GLU A 27 9.70 -0.29 -5.07
CA GLU A 27 9.01 0.92 -4.62
C GLU A 27 7.54 0.63 -4.33
N PHE A 28 7.09 1.06 -3.15
CA PHE A 28 5.68 1.02 -2.77
C PHE A 28 5.32 2.23 -1.91
N GLU A 29 4.02 2.51 -1.86
CA GLU A 29 3.42 3.52 -1.00
C GLU A 29 2.49 2.84 -0.01
N GLU A 30 2.54 3.25 1.26
CA GLU A 30 1.58 2.87 2.29
C GLU A 30 0.72 4.08 2.68
N LEU A 31 -0.58 3.96 2.45
CA LEU A 31 -1.62 4.76 3.09
C LEU A 31 -2.05 4.07 4.38
N LYS A 32 -1.77 4.70 5.52
CA LYS A 32 -2.10 4.19 6.84
C LYS A 32 -3.10 5.11 7.54
N VAL A 33 -4.15 4.53 8.09
CA VAL A 33 -5.19 5.21 8.86
C VAL A 33 -5.04 4.87 10.33
N SER A 34 -4.98 5.91 11.17
CA SER A 34 -4.86 5.79 12.62
C SER A 34 -5.83 6.74 13.32
N GLY A 35 -7.04 6.25 13.58
CA GLY A 35 -8.10 7.04 14.21
C GLY A 35 -8.55 8.21 13.34
N LYS A 36 -8.38 9.45 13.83
CA LYS A 36 -8.70 10.69 13.11
C LYS A 36 -7.59 11.16 12.17
N TYR A 37 -6.52 10.38 12.06
CA TYR A 37 -5.34 10.73 11.31
C TYR A 37 -5.05 9.73 10.20
N TYR A 38 -4.33 10.18 9.19
CA TYR A 38 -3.76 9.31 8.16
C TYR A 38 -2.36 9.76 7.78
N SER A 39 -1.58 8.85 7.23
CA SER A 39 -0.25 9.11 6.67
C SER A 39 -0.11 8.40 5.33
N VAL A 40 0.62 9.02 4.40
CA VAL A 40 1.01 8.40 3.13
C VAL A 40 2.52 8.45 3.04
N ILE A 41 3.15 7.28 3.03
CA ILE A 41 4.61 7.16 3.04
C ILE A 41 5.03 6.34 1.82
N THR A 42 5.95 6.89 1.02
CA THR A 42 6.58 6.18 -0.09
C THR A 42 7.90 5.58 0.38
N TYR A 43 8.06 4.28 0.17
CA TYR A 43 9.25 3.53 0.53
C TYR A 43 10.00 3.09 -0.73
N GLN A 44 11.32 3.29 -0.70
CA GLN A 44 12.24 2.74 -1.68
C GLN A 44 12.98 1.56 -1.04
N ALA A 45 12.80 0.35 -1.56
CA ALA A 45 13.35 -0.88 -0.98
C ALA A 45 14.87 -1.00 -1.22
N LYS A 46 15.64 -0.34 -0.36
CA LYS A 46 17.10 -0.32 -0.41
C LYS A 46 17.73 -1.50 0.30
N ILE A 47 17.03 -2.07 1.29
CA ILE A 47 17.50 -3.20 2.09
C ILE A 47 16.69 -4.46 1.79
N LEU A 48 17.26 -5.64 2.06
CA LEU A 48 16.63 -6.92 1.81
C LEU A 48 15.26 -7.09 2.51
N PRO A 49 15.06 -6.66 3.77
CA PRO A 49 13.76 -6.76 4.44
C PRO A 49 12.63 -6.08 3.67
N ASP A 50 12.85 -4.89 3.11
CA ASP A 50 11.83 -4.15 2.34
C ASP A 50 11.48 -4.88 1.05
N ARG A 51 12.47 -5.49 0.39
CA ARG A 51 12.24 -6.27 -0.83
C ARG A 51 11.44 -7.53 -0.53
N ASN A 52 11.75 -8.21 0.57
CA ASN A 52 10.96 -9.35 1.05
C ASN A 52 9.52 -8.91 1.37
N PHE A 53 9.35 -7.76 2.00
CA PHE A 53 8.02 -7.20 2.29
C PHE A 53 7.20 -6.92 1.02
N ILE A 54 7.79 -6.27 0.01
CA ILE A 54 7.14 -6.06 -1.29
C ILE A 54 6.80 -7.41 -1.93
N TYR A 55 7.72 -8.38 -1.87
CA TYR A 55 7.50 -9.71 -2.41
C TYR A 55 6.32 -10.41 -1.73
N ASP A 56 6.29 -10.40 -0.39
CA ASP A 56 5.21 -11.01 0.39
C ASP A 56 3.87 -10.33 0.14
N LEU A 57 3.84 -9.00 0.03
CA LEU A 57 2.63 -8.28 -0.36
C LEU A 57 2.17 -8.72 -1.76
N THR A 58 3.08 -8.77 -2.72
CA THR A 58 2.76 -8.94 -4.13
C THR A 58 2.38 -10.39 -4.50
N TYR A 59 3.14 -11.35 -3.97
CA TYR A 59 3.09 -12.77 -4.29
C TYR A 59 2.57 -13.63 -3.14
N GLY A 60 2.65 -13.17 -1.89
CA GLY A 60 2.12 -13.86 -0.73
C GLY A 60 0.64 -13.62 -0.51
N GLU A 61 0.08 -14.31 0.49
CA GLU A 61 -1.34 -14.23 0.88
C GLU A 61 -1.54 -13.36 2.15
N ILE A 62 -0.71 -12.34 2.34
CA ILE A 62 -0.74 -11.50 3.57
C ILE A 62 -1.74 -10.33 3.50
N GLY A 63 -2.39 -10.12 2.35
CA GLY A 63 -3.32 -9.02 2.14
C GLY A 63 -4.36 -9.31 1.07
N VAL A 64 -5.34 -8.42 0.96
CA VAL A 64 -6.42 -8.53 -0.03
C VAL A 64 -6.09 -7.62 -1.21
N LYS A 65 -5.95 -8.20 -2.41
CA LYS A 65 -5.80 -7.45 -3.66
C LYS A 65 -7.07 -6.63 -3.92
N VAL A 66 -6.89 -5.36 -4.23
CA VAL A 66 -7.97 -4.41 -4.51
C VAL A 66 -7.74 -3.70 -5.83
N THR A 67 -8.78 -3.04 -6.33
CA THR A 67 -8.68 -2.22 -7.54
C THR A 67 -8.12 -0.83 -7.21
N LYS A 68 -7.55 -0.16 -8.22
CA LYS A 68 -7.16 1.25 -8.15
C LYS A 68 -8.31 2.14 -7.66
N ILE A 69 -9.53 1.89 -8.13
CA ILE A 69 -10.72 2.67 -7.75
C ILE A 69 -10.99 2.58 -6.24
N GLN A 70 -10.82 1.40 -5.64
CA GLN A 70 -11.01 1.23 -4.20
C GLN A 70 -9.94 1.96 -3.39
N TYR A 71 -8.67 1.89 -3.83
CA TYR A 71 -7.58 2.65 -3.22
C TYR A 71 -7.82 4.16 -3.30
N ASP A 72 -8.12 4.67 -4.50
CA ASP A 72 -8.36 6.09 -4.74
C ASP A 72 -9.55 6.60 -3.91
N LYS A 73 -10.60 5.80 -3.74
CA LYS A 73 -11.75 6.13 -2.89
C LYS A 73 -11.35 6.27 -1.42
N GLN A 74 -10.52 5.36 -0.92
CA GLN A 74 -10.03 5.42 0.46
C GLN A 74 -9.11 6.63 0.67
N LEU A 75 -8.19 6.89 -0.27
CA LEU A 75 -7.31 8.05 -0.23
C LEU A 75 -8.13 9.35 -0.21
N LYS A 76 -9.13 9.46 -1.09
CA LYS A 76 -10.05 10.61 -1.13
C LYS A 76 -10.77 10.81 0.20
N TYR A 77 -11.31 9.74 0.78
CA TYR A 77 -11.94 9.80 2.11
C TYR A 77 -10.96 10.35 3.17
N CYS A 78 -9.72 9.88 3.18
CA CYS A 78 -8.70 10.35 4.12
C CYS A 78 -8.38 11.83 3.92
N LEU A 79 -8.20 12.28 2.67
CA LEU A 79 -7.94 13.68 2.32
C LEU A 79 -9.05 14.63 2.78
N GLU A 80 -10.31 14.19 2.69
CA GLU A 80 -11.48 15.02 3.00
C GLU A 80 -11.88 15.00 4.48
N ASN A 81 -11.58 13.91 5.21
CA ASN A 81 -12.18 13.66 6.54
C ASN A 81 -11.16 13.49 7.68
N LEU A 82 -9.87 13.29 7.37
CA LEU A 82 -8.84 12.97 8.36
C LEU A 82 -7.71 14.00 8.32
N ALA A 83 -7.03 14.17 9.45
CA ALA A 83 -5.86 15.02 9.54
C ALA A 83 -4.61 14.25 9.06
N LYS A 84 -3.82 14.85 8.16
CA LYS A 84 -2.57 14.24 7.70
C LYS A 84 -1.50 14.33 8.79
N ILE A 85 -0.78 13.24 9.01
CA ILE A 85 0.46 13.20 9.80
C ILE A 85 1.60 12.86 8.83
N ASP A 86 2.63 13.69 8.87
CA ASP A 86 3.91 13.42 8.21
C ASP A 86 4.87 12.84 9.27
N PHE A 87 5.52 11.72 8.94
CA PHE A 87 6.50 11.03 9.80
C PHE A 87 7.92 11.29 9.29
#